data_AF-A0A847LWX7-F1
#
_entry.id   AF-A0A847LWX7-F1
#
_cell.length_a   1.000
_cell.length_b   1.000
_cell.length_c   1.000
_cell.angle_alpha   90.00
_cell.angle_beta   90.00
_cell.angle_gamma   90.00
#
_symmetry.space_group_name_H-M   'P 1'
#
loop_
_entity.id
_entity.type
_entity.pdbx_description
1 polymer ?
#
loop_
_entity_poly.entity_id
_entity_poly.type
_entity_poly.pdbx_seq_one_letter_code
_entity_poly.pdbx_strand_id
1 'polypeptide(L)'
;MADAILKKNTFIFKRKDFHRISIYALSILTIVFLSLFKLISIPEARFLTISLLIFYFILIKLLDKSFNLSKLTQYLIIFIPLIYYTEYLFLPNFIDYLFILTFILFTLLFVLKKNLFKDYSNFIKQEKILLLTFAFLFSIILWSFLSFIWAIDKMRVFARLQFLFYALLIFIFFTFLLYCVNHKYLFFILVISTLILILVGICEIIYNVHFQISHVVRKNLVNVPGGLSSNINNYSVLLFCGLSYIMIFLSTLKVKINYFVQISVGVLFSAILYYIFIKTKSRASLLAMIIYWVCILLISFIFIVRNFYIKIKKNYAKFLFILLISLLLIICILVTYNFSKDYMGKTIDSFKKNLEISKKKAISSDQVRINLIRNGLIMLKNSHFLGVGAGNFIIYA
;
A
#
# COMPACT_ATOMS: atom_id res chain seq x y z
N MET A 1 1.62 -29.49 -14.48
CA MET A 1 2.81 -29.69 -13.61
C MET A 1 2.33 -29.53 -12.19
N ALA A 2 2.45 -30.62 -11.42
CA ALA A 2 1.91 -30.79 -10.09
C ALA A 2 2.17 -29.58 -9.18
N ASP A 3 1.27 -29.37 -8.22
CA ASP A 3 1.42 -28.47 -7.08
C ASP A 3 2.76 -28.75 -6.37
N ALA A 4 3.83 -28.19 -6.92
CA ALA A 4 5.18 -28.42 -6.48
C ALA A 4 5.29 -27.72 -5.12
N ILE A 5 5.32 -28.54 -4.07
CA ILE A 5 5.26 -28.18 -2.65
C ILE A 5 3.83 -28.14 -2.04
N LEU A 6 2.89 -28.95 -2.53
CA LEU A 6 1.93 -29.60 -1.62
C LEU A 6 2.58 -30.82 -0.94
N LYS A 7 3.80 -30.66 -0.40
CA LYS A 7 4.24 -31.55 0.69
C LYS A 7 3.24 -31.34 1.82
N LYS A 8 2.83 -32.41 2.52
CA LYS A 8 1.96 -32.41 3.71
C LYS A 8 2.44 -31.38 4.74
N ASN A 9 2.13 -30.11 4.52
CA ASN A 9 2.49 -29.04 5.42
C ASN A 9 1.45 -29.06 6.52
N THR A 10 1.90 -29.26 7.74
CA THR A 10 1.09 -29.09 8.97
C THR A 10 0.59 -27.65 9.17
N PHE A 11 0.78 -26.79 8.17
CA PHE A 11 0.58 -25.35 8.14
C PHE A 11 -0.48 -24.90 7.13
N ILE A 12 -1.27 -25.82 6.57
CA ILE A 12 -2.25 -25.48 5.54
C ILE A 12 -3.44 -24.73 6.15
N PHE A 13 -3.66 -23.51 5.64
CA PHE A 13 -4.86 -22.74 5.90
C PHE A 13 -6.06 -23.37 5.17
N LYS A 14 -7.03 -23.90 5.92
CA LYS A 14 -8.16 -24.64 5.33
C LYS A 14 -9.29 -23.70 4.94
N ARG A 15 -10.21 -24.17 4.08
CA ARG A 15 -11.43 -23.42 3.69
C ARG A 15 -12.22 -22.90 4.89
N LYS A 16 -12.32 -23.69 5.98
CA LYS A 16 -12.97 -23.27 7.23
C LYS A 16 -12.28 -22.05 7.88
N ASP A 17 -10.98 -21.93 7.74
CA ASP A 17 -10.20 -20.83 8.32
C ASP A 17 -10.45 -19.53 7.54
N PHE A 18 -10.63 -19.61 6.21
CA PHE A 18 -11.10 -18.50 5.39
C PHE A 18 -12.50 -18.02 5.80
N HIS A 19 -13.45 -18.94 5.97
CA HIS A 19 -14.81 -18.56 6.41
C HIS A 19 -14.80 -17.82 7.74
N ARG A 20 -13.98 -18.26 8.70
CA ARG A 20 -13.83 -17.59 10.01
C ARG A 20 -13.29 -16.16 9.84
N ILE A 21 -12.23 -15.97 9.06
CA ILE A 21 -11.71 -14.62 8.77
C ILE A 21 -12.74 -13.75 8.06
N SER A 22 -13.49 -14.31 7.11
CA SER A 22 -14.55 -13.57 6.42
C SER A 22 -15.64 -13.09 7.38
N ILE A 23 -16.06 -13.93 8.33
CA ILE A 23 -17.04 -13.54 9.37
C ILE A 23 -16.49 -12.40 10.23
N TYR A 24 -15.23 -12.51 10.66
CA TYR A 24 -14.59 -11.45 11.45
C TYR A 24 -14.46 -10.14 10.65
N ALA A 25 -13.99 -10.22 9.41
CA ALA A 25 -13.85 -9.06 8.53
C ALA A 25 -15.21 -8.40 8.24
N LEU A 26 -16.27 -9.19 8.01
CA LEU A 26 -17.62 -8.68 7.86
C LEU A 26 -18.09 -7.96 9.12
N SER A 27 -17.85 -8.55 10.30
CA SER A 27 -18.23 -7.95 11.58
C SER A 27 -17.53 -6.62 11.83
N ILE A 28 -16.22 -6.54 11.54
CA ILE A 28 -15.49 -5.26 11.55
C ILE A 28 -16.11 -4.29 10.56
N LEU A 29 -16.40 -4.72 9.34
CA LEU A 29 -16.97 -3.85 8.31
C LEU A 29 -18.35 -3.32 8.72
N THR A 30 -19.15 -4.10 9.44
CA THR A 30 -20.39 -3.64 10.05
C THR A 30 -20.13 -2.58 11.11
N ILE A 31 -19.16 -2.78 12.01
CA ILE A 31 -18.80 -1.77 13.03
C ILE A 31 -18.28 -0.49 12.37
N VAL A 32 -17.44 -0.62 11.33
CA VAL A 32 -16.99 0.48 10.48
C VAL A 32 -18.20 1.20 9.90
N PHE A 33 -19.15 0.50 9.30
CA PHE A 33 -20.36 1.08 8.72
C PHE A 33 -21.19 1.83 9.77
N LEU A 34 -21.49 1.21 10.91
CA LEU A 34 -22.26 1.84 11.99
C LEU A 34 -21.54 3.10 12.52
N SER A 35 -20.22 3.05 12.68
CA SER A 35 -19.40 4.19 13.08
C SER A 35 -19.38 5.29 12.00
N LEU A 36 -19.28 4.90 10.72
CA LEU A 36 -19.30 5.80 9.56
C LEU A 36 -20.61 6.60 9.45
N PHE A 37 -21.75 6.00 9.81
CA PHE A 37 -23.06 6.64 9.79
C PHE A 37 -23.46 7.30 11.13
N LYS A 38 -22.52 7.41 12.08
CA LYS A 38 -22.75 7.95 13.44
C LYS A 38 -23.87 7.24 14.22
N LEU A 39 -24.17 5.99 13.86
CA LEU A 39 -25.13 5.16 14.59
C LEU A 39 -24.55 4.69 15.93
N ILE A 40 -23.22 4.62 16.02
CA ILE A 40 -22.47 4.35 17.26
C ILE A 40 -21.33 5.37 17.42
N SER A 41 -20.99 5.68 18.66
CA SER A 41 -19.87 6.59 18.95
C SER A 41 -18.51 5.91 18.69
N ILE A 42 -17.43 6.70 18.49
CA ILE A 42 -16.07 6.13 18.31
C ILE A 42 -15.63 5.30 19.53
N PRO A 43 -15.86 5.72 20.79
CA PRO A 43 -15.57 4.89 21.96
C PRO A 43 -16.32 3.56 21.97
N GLU A 44 -17.62 3.55 21.62
CA GLU A 44 -18.41 2.32 21.50
C GLU A 44 -17.86 1.41 20.40
N ALA A 45 -17.55 1.98 19.24
CA ALA A 45 -16.99 1.24 18.12
C ALA A 45 -15.65 0.59 18.50
N ARG A 46 -14.80 1.28 19.26
CA ARG A 46 -13.53 0.74 19.81
C ARG A 46 -13.75 -0.39 20.80
N PHE A 47 -14.72 -0.25 21.70
CA PHE A 47 -15.05 -1.29 22.65
C PHE A 47 -15.58 -2.54 21.93
N LEU A 48 -16.44 -2.36 20.93
CA LEU A 48 -17.01 -3.45 20.14
C LEU A 48 -15.93 -4.17 19.33
N THR A 49 -15.02 -3.47 18.66
CA THR A 49 -13.94 -4.10 17.87
C THR A 49 -12.96 -4.90 18.74
N ILE A 50 -12.56 -4.38 19.90
CA ILE A 50 -11.64 -5.10 20.81
C ILE A 50 -12.35 -6.33 21.38
N SER A 51 -13.58 -6.17 21.85
CA SER A 51 -14.43 -7.27 22.34
C SER A 51 -14.60 -8.36 21.27
N LEU A 52 -14.86 -7.97 20.03
CA LEU A 52 -14.98 -8.86 18.88
C LEU A 52 -13.68 -9.63 18.60
N LEU A 53 -12.52 -8.96 18.63
CA LEU A 53 -11.22 -9.60 18.41
C LEU A 53 -10.91 -10.66 19.48
N ILE A 54 -11.16 -10.33 20.76
CA ILE A 54 -10.96 -11.25 21.89
C ILE A 54 -11.92 -12.44 21.75
N PHE A 55 -13.21 -12.18 21.55
CA PHE A 55 -14.23 -13.20 21.38
C PHE A 55 -13.91 -14.13 20.20
N TYR A 56 -13.44 -13.58 19.08
CA TYR A 56 -13.05 -14.35 17.91
C TYR A 56 -11.94 -15.36 18.21
N PHE A 57 -10.88 -14.95 18.91
CA PHE A 57 -9.80 -15.87 19.26
C PHE A 57 -10.21 -16.92 20.30
N ILE A 58 -11.07 -16.55 21.27
CA ILE A 58 -11.67 -17.50 22.20
C ILE A 58 -12.49 -18.55 21.43
N LEU A 59 -13.37 -18.10 20.54
CA LEU A 59 -14.24 -18.95 19.73
C LEU A 59 -13.44 -19.91 18.83
N ILE A 60 -12.37 -19.43 18.19
CA ILE A 60 -11.49 -20.32 17.40
C ILE A 60 -10.85 -21.38 18.28
N LYS A 61 -10.31 -20.98 19.44
CA LYS A 61 -9.65 -21.91 20.36
C LYS A 61 -10.62 -23.00 20.84
N LEU A 62 -11.89 -22.65 21.07
CA LEU A 62 -12.94 -23.60 21.45
C LEU A 62 -13.38 -24.51 20.29
N LEU A 63 -13.57 -23.96 19.09
CA LEU A 63 -14.13 -24.67 17.94
C LEU A 63 -13.10 -25.45 17.11
N ASP A 64 -11.81 -25.10 17.18
CA ASP A 64 -10.76 -25.77 16.40
C ASP A 64 -9.76 -26.49 17.30
N LYS A 65 -9.97 -27.80 17.48
CA LYS A 65 -9.01 -28.68 18.16
C LYS A 65 -7.60 -28.68 17.53
N SER A 66 -7.48 -28.22 16.28
CA SER A 66 -6.17 -28.06 15.61
C SER A 66 -5.53 -26.68 15.80
N PHE A 67 -6.13 -25.79 16.60
CA PHE A 67 -5.57 -24.49 16.91
C PHE A 67 -4.31 -24.64 17.76
N ASN A 68 -3.19 -24.21 17.19
CA ASN A 68 -1.87 -24.24 17.80
C ASN A 68 -1.16 -22.91 17.53
N LEU A 69 0.06 -22.78 18.05
CA LEU A 69 0.90 -21.60 17.85
C LEU A 69 1.02 -21.21 16.36
N SER A 70 1.18 -22.21 15.48
CA SER A 70 1.29 -21.98 14.04
C SER A 70 0.07 -21.28 13.46
N LYS A 71 -1.13 -21.76 13.80
CA LYS A 71 -2.37 -21.14 13.33
C LYS A 71 -2.56 -19.76 13.94
N LEU A 72 -2.27 -19.60 15.24
CA LEU A 72 -2.34 -18.31 15.91
C LEU A 72 -1.52 -17.26 15.17
N THR A 73 -0.25 -17.55 14.87
CA THR A 73 0.62 -16.62 14.12
C THR A 73 0.08 -16.33 12.72
N GLN A 74 -0.45 -17.32 12.00
CA GLN A 74 -1.07 -17.10 10.69
C GLN A 74 -2.28 -16.15 10.77
N TYR A 75 -3.18 -16.36 11.73
CA TYR A 75 -4.33 -15.46 11.95
C TYR A 75 -3.88 -14.04 12.30
N LEU A 76 -2.89 -13.90 13.18
CA LEU A 76 -2.35 -12.59 13.55
C LEU A 76 -1.75 -11.87 12.34
N ILE A 77 -0.96 -12.55 11.51
CA ILE A 77 -0.41 -11.94 10.29
C ILE A 77 -1.54 -11.48 9.34
N ILE A 78 -2.59 -12.29 9.17
CA ILE A 78 -3.75 -11.92 8.32
C ILE A 78 -4.50 -10.71 8.89
N PHE A 79 -4.56 -10.56 10.22
CA PHE A 79 -5.24 -9.45 10.86
C PHE A 79 -4.45 -8.16 10.92
N ILE A 80 -3.12 -8.18 10.85
CA ILE A 80 -2.30 -6.96 10.85
C ILE A 80 -2.79 -5.94 9.78
N PRO A 81 -2.95 -6.31 8.49
CA PRO A 81 -3.45 -5.37 7.49
C PRO A 81 -4.87 -4.87 7.81
N LEU A 82 -5.78 -5.76 8.21
CA LEU A 82 -7.18 -5.40 8.51
C LEU A 82 -7.26 -4.38 9.65
N ILE A 83 -6.47 -4.58 10.70
CA ILE A 83 -6.39 -3.70 11.87
C ILE A 83 -5.71 -2.39 11.50
N TYR A 84 -4.69 -2.42 10.62
CA TYR A 84 -4.07 -1.20 10.08
C TYR A 84 -5.08 -0.34 9.30
N TYR A 85 -5.93 -0.95 8.45
CA TYR A 85 -6.98 -0.21 7.72
C TYR A 85 -8.06 0.35 8.65
N THR A 86 -8.21 -0.20 9.84
CA THR A 86 -9.25 0.17 10.81
C THR A 86 -8.65 0.74 12.08
N GLU A 87 -7.45 1.33 12.01
CA GLU A 87 -6.67 1.79 13.17
C GLU A 87 -7.45 2.70 14.12
N TYR A 88 -8.35 3.54 13.59
CA TYR A 88 -9.16 4.48 14.36
C TYR A 88 -10.16 3.76 15.29
N LEU A 89 -10.52 2.51 14.97
CA LEU A 89 -11.34 1.62 15.78
C LEU A 89 -10.54 0.87 16.84
N PHE A 90 -9.24 1.10 16.96
CA PHE A 90 -8.41 0.52 18.01
C PHE A 90 -7.83 1.62 18.91
N LEU A 91 -7.27 1.19 20.04
CA LEU A 91 -6.54 2.10 20.94
C LEU A 91 -5.25 2.61 20.25
N PRO A 92 -4.78 3.82 20.58
CA PRO A 92 -3.47 4.29 20.14
C PRO A 92 -2.38 3.24 20.45
N ASN A 93 -1.44 3.06 19.54
CA ASN A 93 -0.32 2.11 19.64
C ASN A 93 -0.72 0.61 19.68
N PHE A 94 -2.01 0.26 19.61
CA PHE A 94 -2.45 -1.14 19.59
C PHE A 94 -1.83 -1.93 18.43
N ILE A 95 -1.72 -1.29 17.26
CA ILE A 95 -1.09 -1.87 16.07
C ILE A 95 0.38 -2.19 16.35
N ASP A 96 1.11 -1.30 17.01
CA ASP A 96 2.53 -1.50 17.31
C ASP A 96 2.72 -2.69 18.25
N TYR A 97 1.90 -2.79 19.31
CA TYR A 97 1.94 -3.93 20.22
C TYR A 97 1.56 -5.25 19.54
N LEU A 98 0.51 -5.24 18.71
CA LEU A 98 0.09 -6.42 17.95
C LEU A 98 1.18 -6.86 16.96
N PHE A 99 1.84 -5.90 16.32
CA PHE A 99 2.94 -6.15 15.39
C PHE A 99 4.12 -6.80 16.11
N ILE A 100 4.55 -6.24 17.24
CA ILE A 100 5.62 -6.80 18.08
C ILE A 100 5.26 -8.20 18.56
N LEU A 101 4.04 -8.41 19.06
CA LEU A 101 3.56 -9.72 19.49
C LEU A 101 3.62 -10.73 18.33
N THR A 102 3.15 -10.34 17.15
CA THR A 102 3.17 -11.21 15.96
C THR A 102 4.60 -11.56 15.55
N PHE A 103 5.52 -10.60 15.64
CA PHE A 103 6.95 -10.83 15.39
C PHE A 103 7.56 -11.82 16.38
N ILE A 104 7.29 -11.67 17.69
CA ILE A 104 7.78 -12.61 18.71
C ILE A 104 7.23 -14.02 18.48
N LEU A 105 5.94 -14.16 18.19
CA LEU A 105 5.35 -15.47 17.93
C LEU A 105 5.89 -16.09 16.63
N PHE A 106 6.16 -15.26 15.62
CA PHE A 106 6.77 -15.67 14.36
C PHE A 106 8.20 -16.18 14.57
N THR A 107 9.05 -15.46 15.29
CA THR A 107 10.42 -15.89 15.57
C THR A 107 10.43 -17.18 16.41
N LEU A 108 9.56 -17.26 17.43
CA LEU A 108 9.40 -18.44 18.27
C LEU A 108 8.97 -19.68 17.46
N LEU A 109 8.09 -19.52 16.46
CA LEU A 109 7.73 -20.60 15.53
C LEU A 109 8.93 -21.15 14.74
N PHE A 110 9.80 -20.27 14.25
CA PHE A 110 10.99 -20.67 13.51
C PHE A 110 12.01 -21.37 14.40
N VAL A 111 12.17 -20.92 15.65
CA VAL A 111 13.05 -21.56 16.64
C VAL A 111 12.54 -22.96 17.01
N LEU A 112 11.24 -23.11 17.28
CA LEU A 112 10.67 -24.39 17.71
C LEU A 112 10.63 -25.45 16.60
N LYS A 113 10.64 -25.04 15.33
CA LYS A 113 10.50 -25.98 14.19
C LYS A 113 11.77 -26.02 13.35
N LYS A 114 12.68 -26.94 13.70
CA LYS A 114 14.02 -27.13 13.10
C LYS A 114 14.07 -27.11 11.56
N ASN A 115 13.07 -27.65 10.86
CA ASN A 115 13.06 -27.72 9.39
C ASN A 115 12.30 -26.56 8.72
N LEU A 116 11.56 -25.74 9.48
CA LEU A 116 10.69 -24.70 8.91
C LEU A 116 11.49 -23.68 8.10
N PHE A 117 12.65 -23.24 8.60
CA PHE A 117 13.50 -22.29 7.88
C PHE A 117 14.01 -22.86 6.56
N LYS A 118 14.44 -24.12 6.55
CA LYS A 118 14.94 -24.80 5.37
C LYS A 118 13.83 -24.97 4.32
N ASP A 119 12.65 -25.41 4.75
CA ASP A 119 11.50 -25.62 3.86
C ASP A 119 11.00 -24.29 3.29
N TYR A 120 10.94 -23.25 4.13
CA TYR A 120 10.58 -21.89 3.72
C TYR A 120 11.61 -21.30 2.72
N SER A 121 12.91 -21.47 2.98
CA SER A 121 13.96 -21.03 2.07
C SER A 121 13.90 -21.74 0.71
N ASN A 122 13.60 -23.05 0.71
CA ASN A 122 13.42 -23.82 -0.52
C ASN A 122 12.19 -23.36 -1.31
N PHE A 123 11.07 -23.09 -0.63
CA PHE A 123 9.90 -22.47 -1.24
C PHE A 123 10.24 -21.14 -1.89
N ILE A 124 11.02 -20.28 -1.21
CA ILE A 124 11.43 -18.99 -1.75
C ILE A 124 12.19 -19.12 -3.07
N LYS A 125 13.06 -20.12 -3.19
CA LYS A 125 13.89 -20.34 -4.37
C LYS A 125 13.11 -20.91 -5.57
N GLN A 126 12.02 -21.62 -5.32
CA GLN A 126 11.30 -22.38 -6.35
C GLN A 126 10.07 -21.63 -6.89
N GLU A 127 9.43 -20.79 -6.07
CA GLU A 127 8.17 -20.15 -6.45
C GLU A 127 8.34 -18.93 -7.34
N LYS A 128 7.80 -19.02 -8.56
CA LYS A 128 7.80 -17.91 -9.53
C LYS A 128 7.00 -16.71 -9.08
N ILE A 129 5.94 -16.92 -8.29
CA ILE A 129 5.07 -15.86 -7.75
C ILE A 129 5.88 -14.88 -6.89
N LEU A 130 6.90 -15.37 -6.20
CA LEU A 130 7.76 -14.52 -5.38
C LEU A 130 8.60 -13.56 -6.22
N LEU A 131 8.81 -13.81 -7.51
CA LEU A 131 9.54 -12.89 -8.36
C LEU A 131 8.84 -11.52 -8.47
N LEU A 132 7.54 -11.52 -8.72
CA LEU A 132 6.73 -10.28 -8.79
C LEU A 132 6.63 -9.62 -7.41
N THR A 133 6.57 -10.42 -6.35
CA THR A 133 6.57 -9.94 -4.97
C THR A 133 7.91 -9.29 -4.61
N PHE A 134 9.05 -9.87 -5.02
CA PHE A 134 10.38 -9.28 -4.87
C PHE A 134 10.56 -8.04 -5.75
N ALA A 135 10.02 -8.02 -6.97
CA ALA A 135 10.00 -6.84 -7.83
C ALA A 135 9.29 -5.66 -7.13
N PHE A 136 8.14 -5.95 -6.52
CA PHE A 136 7.39 -4.99 -5.73
C PHE A 136 8.20 -4.51 -4.51
N LEU A 137 8.79 -5.42 -3.73
CA LEU A 137 9.65 -5.05 -2.60
C LEU A 137 10.80 -4.14 -3.03
N PHE A 138 11.52 -4.53 -4.08
CA PHE A 138 12.65 -3.77 -4.58
C PHE A 138 12.23 -2.38 -5.06
N SER A 139 11.04 -2.27 -5.70
CA SER A 139 10.48 -0.98 -6.08
C SER A 139 10.17 -0.09 -4.87
N ILE A 140 9.64 -0.65 -3.77
CA ILE A 140 9.40 0.08 -2.52
C ILE A 140 10.71 0.53 -1.90
N ILE A 141 11.73 -0.33 -1.86
CA ILE A 141 13.05 0.00 -1.31
C ILE A 141 13.68 1.14 -2.11
N LEU A 142 13.71 1.03 -3.44
CA LEU A 142 14.22 2.08 -4.32
C LEU A 142 13.45 3.39 -4.16
N TRP A 143 12.12 3.32 -4.12
CA TRP A 143 11.29 4.49 -3.92
C TRP A 143 11.51 5.13 -2.54
N SER A 144 11.71 4.32 -1.51
CA SER A 144 12.06 4.79 -0.15
C SER A 144 13.40 5.50 -0.15
N PHE A 145 14.42 4.95 -0.82
CA PHE A 145 15.73 5.58 -0.98
C PHE A 145 15.65 6.88 -1.77
N LEU A 146 14.93 6.91 -2.89
CA LEU A 146 14.72 8.13 -3.68
C LEU A 146 13.99 9.19 -2.86
N SER A 147 13.09 8.79 -1.96
CA SER A 147 12.40 9.71 -1.05
C SER A 147 13.36 10.44 -0.09
N PHE A 148 14.57 9.92 0.18
CA PHE A 148 15.59 10.66 0.93
C PHE A 148 16.12 11.87 0.16
N ILE A 149 16.16 11.81 -1.17
CA ILE A 149 16.76 12.86 -2.00
C ILE A 149 15.96 14.16 -1.86
N TRP A 150 14.62 14.07 -1.81
CA TRP A 150 13.75 15.24 -1.67
C TRP A 150 13.24 15.46 -0.23
N ALA A 151 13.74 14.71 0.74
CA ALA A 151 13.42 14.94 2.13
C ALA A 151 14.12 16.19 2.66
N ILE A 152 13.34 17.06 3.29
CA ILE A 152 13.83 18.37 3.78
C ILE A 152 14.69 18.20 5.03
N ASP A 153 14.28 17.31 5.92
CA ASP A 153 14.99 17.00 7.17
C ASP A 153 15.50 15.57 7.13
N LYS A 154 16.75 15.40 6.69
CA LYS A 154 17.40 14.09 6.56
C LYS A 154 17.48 13.36 7.91
N MET A 155 17.73 14.08 9.01
CA MET A 155 17.84 13.49 10.36
C MET A 155 16.51 12.89 10.80
N ARG A 156 15.39 13.56 10.50
CA ARG A 156 14.06 13.04 10.76
C ARG A 156 13.71 11.83 9.89
N VAL A 157 14.24 11.73 8.67
CA VAL A 157 14.11 10.49 7.87
C VAL A 157 14.91 9.35 8.51
N PHE A 158 16.15 9.61 8.95
CA PHE A 158 16.96 8.62 9.66
C PHE A 158 16.27 8.10 10.92
N ALA A 159 15.70 9.00 11.74
CA ALA A 159 14.91 8.63 12.91
C ALA A 159 13.67 7.77 12.58
N ARG A 160 13.23 7.77 11.32
CA ARG A 160 12.06 7.04 10.83
C ARG A 160 12.39 5.81 9.99
N LEU A 161 13.67 5.45 9.86
CA LEU A 161 14.09 4.19 9.22
C LEU A 161 13.45 2.95 9.88
N GLN A 162 13.04 3.05 11.14
CA GLN A 162 12.25 2.01 11.81
C GLN A 162 10.99 1.60 11.03
N PHE A 163 10.33 2.52 10.33
CA PHE A 163 9.15 2.20 9.53
C PHE A 163 9.49 1.43 8.26
N LEU A 164 10.67 1.69 7.66
CA LEU A 164 11.17 0.87 6.56
C LEU A 164 11.46 -0.54 7.05
N PHE A 165 12.04 -0.68 8.25
CA PHE A 165 12.25 -1.98 8.88
C PHE A 165 10.93 -2.73 9.14
N TYR A 166 9.89 -2.04 9.65
CA TYR A 166 8.55 -2.62 9.79
C TYR A 166 7.97 -3.05 8.44
N ALA A 167 8.12 -2.25 7.38
CA ALA A 167 7.67 -2.63 6.04
C ALA A 167 8.38 -3.89 5.50
N LEU A 168 9.68 -4.02 5.73
CA LEU A 168 10.45 -5.22 5.37
C LEU A 168 9.97 -6.45 6.17
N LEU A 169 9.68 -6.28 7.46
CA LEU A 169 9.12 -7.36 8.30
C LEU A 169 7.71 -7.78 7.85
N ILE A 170 6.85 -6.81 7.51
CA ILE A 170 5.52 -7.11 6.92
C ILE A 170 5.68 -7.93 5.64
N PHE A 171 6.67 -7.62 4.82
CA PHE A 171 6.95 -8.40 3.62
C PHE A 171 7.37 -9.84 3.95
N ILE A 172 8.20 -10.05 4.97
CA ILE A 172 8.59 -11.38 5.46
C ILE A 172 7.34 -12.15 5.95
N PHE A 173 6.45 -11.49 6.70
CA PHE A 173 5.20 -12.11 7.13
C PHE A 173 4.29 -12.47 5.95
N PHE A 174 4.19 -11.59 4.96
CA PHE A 174 3.40 -11.81 3.76
C PHE A 174 3.91 -13.00 2.94
N THR A 175 5.23 -13.09 2.74
CA THR A 175 5.87 -14.21 2.04
C THR A 175 5.72 -15.52 2.80
N PHE A 176 5.70 -15.48 4.14
CA PHE A 176 5.35 -16.64 4.96
C PHE A 176 3.87 -17.05 4.85
N LEU A 177 2.95 -16.09 4.78
CA LEU A 177 1.55 -16.39 4.49
C LEU A 177 1.38 -17.06 3.13
N LEU A 178 2.12 -16.61 2.12
CA LEU A 178 2.16 -17.32 0.84
C LEU A 178 2.55 -18.77 1.10
N TYR A 179 3.69 -19.06 1.72
CA TYR A 179 4.12 -20.43 2.03
C TYR A 179 3.04 -21.32 2.70
N CYS A 180 2.16 -20.74 3.52
CA CYS A 180 1.19 -21.46 4.34
C CYS A 180 -0.23 -21.55 3.75
N VAL A 181 -0.57 -20.65 2.83
CA VAL A 181 -1.93 -20.45 2.32
C VAL A 181 -1.96 -20.72 0.83
N ASN A 182 -3.10 -21.21 0.31
CA ASN A 182 -3.32 -21.23 -1.13
C ASN A 182 -3.28 -19.80 -1.68
N HIS A 183 -2.18 -19.47 -2.38
CA HIS A 183 -1.87 -18.11 -2.82
C HIS A 183 -3.00 -17.49 -3.65
N LYS A 184 -3.70 -18.31 -4.47
CA LYS A 184 -4.78 -17.84 -5.33
C LYS A 184 -5.91 -17.18 -4.54
N TYR A 185 -6.32 -17.80 -3.43
CA TYR A 185 -7.40 -17.25 -2.60
C TYR A 185 -6.96 -15.99 -1.86
N LEU A 186 -5.73 -15.96 -1.34
CA LEU A 186 -5.18 -14.78 -0.67
C LEU A 186 -5.14 -13.58 -1.62
N PHE A 187 -4.57 -13.75 -2.82
CA PHE A 187 -4.50 -12.69 -3.81
C PHE A 187 -5.87 -12.29 -4.36
N PHE A 188 -6.81 -13.24 -4.52
CA PHE A 188 -8.19 -12.91 -4.90
C PHE A 188 -8.85 -11.93 -3.91
N ILE A 189 -8.69 -12.19 -2.60
CA ILE A 189 -9.21 -11.29 -1.56
C ILE A 189 -8.55 -9.92 -1.65
N LEU A 190 -7.23 -9.86 -1.80
CA LEU A 190 -6.49 -8.59 -1.92
C LEU A 190 -6.89 -7.79 -3.17
N VAL A 191 -7.15 -8.47 -4.28
CA VAL A 191 -7.67 -7.85 -5.51
C VAL A 191 -9.07 -7.29 -5.29
N ILE A 192 -9.99 -8.05 -4.69
CA ILE A 192 -11.34 -7.55 -4.37
C ILE A 192 -11.25 -6.31 -3.49
N SER A 193 -10.45 -6.34 -2.42
CA SER A 193 -10.26 -5.18 -1.54
C SER A 193 -9.74 -3.97 -2.30
N THR A 194 -8.80 -4.17 -3.23
CA THR A 194 -8.28 -3.09 -4.10
C THR A 194 -9.37 -2.51 -5.00
N LEU A 195 -10.19 -3.36 -5.62
CA LEU A 195 -11.30 -2.93 -6.47
C LEU A 195 -12.33 -2.12 -5.68
N ILE A 196 -12.67 -2.56 -4.47
CA ILE A 196 -13.55 -1.82 -3.57
C ILE A 196 -12.96 -0.44 -3.25
N LEU A 197 -11.67 -0.35 -2.91
CA LEU A 197 -11.02 0.94 -2.63
C LEU A 197 -11.05 1.88 -3.84
N ILE A 198 -10.87 1.37 -5.06
CA ILE A 198 -10.97 2.14 -6.30
C ILE A 198 -12.40 2.65 -6.48
N LEU A 199 -13.40 1.77 -6.38
CA LEU A 199 -14.82 2.14 -6.52
C LEU A 199 -15.24 3.20 -5.51
N VAL A 200 -14.83 3.03 -4.25
CA VAL A 200 -15.07 3.98 -3.16
C VAL A 200 -14.50 5.35 -3.50
N GLY A 201 -13.25 5.42 -4.00
CA GLY A 201 -12.65 6.68 -4.42
C GLY A 201 -13.35 7.33 -5.62
N ILE A 202 -13.78 6.52 -6.60
CA ILE A 202 -14.55 7.02 -7.75
C ILE A 202 -15.90 7.61 -7.26
N CYS A 203 -16.59 6.94 -6.34
CA CYS A 203 -17.82 7.46 -5.74
C CYS A 203 -17.58 8.79 -5.01
N GLU A 204 -16.51 8.93 -4.22
CA GLU A 204 -16.17 10.22 -3.58
C GLU A 204 -15.96 11.34 -4.62
N ILE A 205 -15.34 11.03 -5.76
CA ILE A 205 -15.13 12.00 -6.85
C ILE A 205 -16.46 12.38 -7.51
N ILE A 206 -17.32 11.41 -7.83
CA ILE A 206 -18.57 11.64 -8.57
C ILE A 206 -19.59 12.38 -7.71
N TYR A 207 -19.78 11.94 -6.47
CA TYR A 207 -20.80 12.49 -5.57
C TYR A 207 -20.27 13.68 -4.75
N ASN A 208 -18.97 13.96 -4.81
CA ASN A 208 -18.31 15.00 -4.02
C ASN A 208 -18.62 14.88 -2.50
N VAL A 209 -18.66 13.64 -2.01
CA VAL A 209 -18.86 13.30 -0.61
C VAL A 209 -17.55 12.71 -0.07
N HIS A 210 -17.19 13.08 1.16
CA HIS A 210 -16.07 12.48 1.89
C HIS A 210 -16.59 11.63 3.05
N PHE A 211 -16.02 10.44 3.27
CA PHE A 211 -16.31 9.64 4.45
C PHE A 211 -15.94 10.37 5.75
N GLN A 212 -16.59 10.08 6.88
CA GLN A 212 -16.39 10.86 8.12
C GLN A 212 -14.94 10.91 8.61
N ILE A 213 -14.18 9.82 8.43
CA ILE A 213 -12.75 9.72 8.80
C ILE A 213 -11.89 10.66 7.94
N SER A 214 -12.26 10.83 6.66
CA SER A 214 -11.63 11.76 5.74
C SER A 214 -12.20 13.18 5.82
N HIS A 215 -13.47 13.32 6.22
CA HIS A 215 -14.24 14.55 6.20
C HIS A 215 -13.66 15.60 7.16
N VAL A 216 -13.14 15.20 8.31
CA VAL A 216 -12.51 16.13 9.28
C VAL A 216 -11.30 16.84 8.66
N VAL A 217 -10.51 16.13 7.84
CA VAL A 217 -9.30 16.67 7.21
C VAL A 217 -9.60 17.30 5.84
N ARG A 218 -10.70 16.91 5.19
CA ARG A 218 -10.97 17.19 3.76
C ARG A 218 -12.28 17.91 3.48
N LYS A 219 -12.96 18.45 4.50
CA LYS A 219 -14.24 19.18 4.35
C LYS A 219 -14.22 20.24 3.24
N ASN A 220 -13.04 20.81 2.96
CA ASN A 220 -12.85 21.89 1.97
C ASN A 220 -12.20 21.42 0.65
N LEU A 221 -11.96 20.12 0.47
CA LEU A 221 -11.29 19.57 -0.73
C LEU A 221 -12.30 18.93 -1.67
N VAL A 222 -12.76 19.69 -2.65
CA VAL A 222 -13.75 19.23 -3.65
C VAL A 222 -13.14 18.14 -4.55
N ASN A 223 -13.86 17.04 -4.77
CA ASN A 223 -13.51 15.95 -5.70
C ASN A 223 -12.12 15.31 -5.44
N VAL A 224 -11.67 15.26 -4.19
CA VAL A 224 -10.40 14.62 -3.80
C VAL A 224 -10.67 13.29 -3.10
N PRO A 225 -10.40 12.15 -3.75
CA PRO A 225 -10.65 10.86 -3.13
C PRO A 225 -9.64 10.60 -2.02
N GLY A 226 -10.03 9.78 -1.08
CA GLY A 226 -9.11 9.12 -0.15
C GLY A 226 -9.75 8.01 0.66
N GLY A 227 -10.94 7.57 0.26
CA GLY A 227 -11.65 6.41 0.77
C GLY A 227 -11.70 6.38 2.30
N LEU A 228 -11.39 5.22 2.87
CA LEU A 228 -11.41 4.99 4.31
C LEU A 228 -10.19 5.53 5.05
N SER A 229 -9.21 6.12 4.36
CA SER A 229 -8.00 6.62 5.01
C SER A 229 -8.21 8.02 5.57
N SER A 230 -7.58 8.34 6.71
CA SER A 230 -7.51 9.72 7.20
C SER A 230 -6.65 10.61 6.29
N ASN A 231 -5.67 10.01 5.60
CA ASN A 231 -4.68 10.72 4.77
C ASN A 231 -4.76 10.28 3.30
N ILE A 232 -4.81 11.27 2.40
CA ILE A 232 -4.90 11.10 0.95
C ILE A 232 -3.69 10.36 0.36
N ASN A 233 -2.49 10.57 0.93
CA ASN A 233 -1.27 9.85 0.51
C ASN A 233 -1.28 8.39 0.95
N ASN A 234 -1.79 8.09 2.15
CA ASN A 234 -1.95 6.71 2.60
C ASN A 234 -2.90 5.95 1.66
N TYR A 235 -4.04 6.54 1.30
CA TYR A 235 -4.94 5.96 0.29
C TYR A 235 -4.25 5.71 -1.06
N SER A 236 -3.44 6.67 -1.53
CA SER A 236 -2.71 6.52 -2.80
C SER A 236 -1.66 5.39 -2.75
N VAL A 237 -0.97 5.23 -1.62
CA VAL A 237 -0.03 4.12 -1.41
C VAL A 237 -0.75 2.77 -1.36
N LEU A 238 -1.91 2.70 -0.72
CA LEU A 238 -2.72 1.48 -0.67
C LEU A 238 -3.17 1.01 -2.06
N LEU A 239 -3.58 1.96 -2.90
CA LEU A 239 -3.91 1.69 -4.30
C LEU A 239 -2.70 1.25 -5.11
N PHE A 240 -1.52 1.84 -4.87
CA PHE A 240 -0.26 1.40 -5.48
C PHE A 240 0.10 -0.04 -5.07
N CYS A 241 -0.04 -0.40 -3.79
CA CYS A 241 0.09 -1.79 -3.34
C CYS A 241 -0.94 -2.70 -4.04
N GLY A 242 -2.17 -2.21 -4.22
CA GLY A 242 -3.22 -2.92 -4.94
C GLY A 242 -2.86 -3.29 -6.39
N LEU A 243 -2.13 -2.42 -7.10
CA LEU A 243 -1.62 -2.71 -8.44
C LEU A 243 -0.74 -3.96 -8.43
N SER A 244 0.15 -4.11 -7.45
CA SER A 244 1.03 -5.27 -7.36
C SER A 244 0.24 -6.55 -7.05
N TYR A 245 -0.79 -6.47 -6.19
CA TYR A 245 -1.67 -7.61 -5.91
C TYR A 245 -2.43 -8.09 -7.15
N ILE A 246 -2.92 -7.16 -7.99
CA ILE A 246 -3.58 -7.50 -9.26
C ILE A 246 -2.60 -8.22 -10.20
N MET A 247 -1.40 -7.67 -10.38
CA MET A 247 -0.39 -8.28 -11.24
C MET A 247 0.02 -9.68 -10.75
N ILE A 248 0.21 -9.84 -9.44
CA ILE A 248 0.54 -11.14 -8.87
C ILE A 248 -0.63 -12.11 -9.01
N PHE A 249 -1.87 -11.70 -8.73
CA PHE A 249 -3.06 -12.54 -8.88
C PHE A 249 -3.19 -13.10 -10.29
N LEU A 250 -3.03 -12.25 -11.32
CA LEU A 250 -3.09 -12.67 -12.72
C LEU A 250 -2.03 -13.71 -13.07
N SER A 251 -0.86 -13.66 -12.43
CA SER A 251 0.20 -14.66 -12.60
C SER A 251 -0.14 -16.02 -11.98
N THR A 252 -1.06 -16.06 -11.01
CA THR A 252 -1.49 -17.28 -10.31
C THR A 252 -2.65 -18.02 -11.01
N LEU A 253 -3.26 -17.41 -12.03
CA LEU A 253 -4.39 -18.03 -12.72
C LEU A 253 -3.91 -19.25 -13.55
N LYS A 254 -4.63 -20.37 -13.41
CA LYS A 254 -4.30 -21.64 -14.09
C LYS A 254 -4.41 -21.56 -15.60
N VAL A 255 -5.25 -20.66 -16.12
CA VAL A 255 -5.31 -20.35 -17.53
C VAL A 255 -3.96 -19.74 -17.90
N LYS A 256 -3.31 -20.24 -18.97
CA LYS A 256 -2.13 -19.59 -19.55
C LYS A 256 -2.56 -18.24 -20.12
N ILE A 257 -2.78 -17.27 -19.23
CA ILE A 257 -3.00 -15.88 -19.62
C ILE A 257 -1.69 -15.46 -20.26
N ASN A 258 -1.78 -15.04 -21.52
CA ASN A 258 -0.64 -14.54 -22.24
C ASN A 258 -0.04 -13.39 -21.43
N TYR A 259 1.29 -13.37 -21.26
CA TYR A 259 2.01 -12.32 -20.54
C TYR A 259 1.61 -10.90 -20.99
N PHE A 260 1.24 -10.74 -22.27
CA PHE A 260 0.70 -9.49 -22.81
C PHE A 260 -0.64 -9.10 -22.19
N VAL A 261 -1.57 -10.03 -22.02
CA VAL A 261 -2.86 -9.75 -21.38
C VAL A 261 -2.64 -9.31 -19.93
N GLN A 262 -1.68 -9.92 -19.22
CA GLN A 262 -1.32 -9.50 -17.86
C GLN A 262 -0.79 -8.07 -17.84
N ILE A 263 0.15 -7.72 -18.73
CA ILE A 263 0.66 -6.35 -18.86
C ILE A 263 -0.45 -5.38 -19.25
N SER A 264 -1.27 -5.70 -20.25
CA SER A 264 -2.36 -4.85 -20.71
C SER A 264 -3.35 -4.54 -19.59
N VAL A 265 -3.72 -5.54 -18.78
CA VAL A 265 -4.55 -5.31 -17.58
C VAL A 265 -3.81 -4.43 -16.58
N GLY A 266 -2.53 -4.67 -16.33
CA GLY A 266 -1.71 -3.81 -15.46
C GLY A 266 -1.66 -2.36 -15.93
N VAL A 267 -1.48 -2.12 -17.23
CA VAL A 267 -1.44 -0.77 -17.84
C VAL A 267 -2.80 -0.09 -17.71
N LEU A 268 -3.89 -0.81 -17.97
CA LEU A 268 -5.25 -0.30 -17.79
C LEU A 268 -5.51 0.11 -16.33
N PHE A 269 -5.12 -0.73 -15.37
CA PHE A 269 -5.22 -0.37 -13.95
C PHE A 269 -4.32 0.81 -13.60
N SER A 270 -3.12 0.88 -14.16
CA SER A 270 -2.20 2.01 -13.95
C SER A 270 -2.79 3.32 -14.47
N ALA A 271 -3.56 3.30 -15.56
CA ALA A 271 -4.26 4.47 -16.07
C ALA A 271 -5.38 4.94 -15.13
N ILE A 272 -6.15 4.01 -14.56
CA ILE A 272 -7.16 4.31 -13.53
C ILE A 272 -6.49 4.92 -12.29
N LEU A 273 -5.41 4.29 -11.81
CA LEU A 273 -4.67 4.78 -10.66
C LEU A 273 -4.00 6.12 -10.93
N TYR A 274 -3.50 6.36 -12.14
CA TYR A 274 -2.95 7.63 -12.57
C TYR A 274 -3.96 8.77 -12.40
N TYR A 275 -5.19 8.55 -12.87
CA TYR A 275 -6.29 9.51 -12.68
C TYR A 275 -6.55 9.81 -11.20
N ILE A 276 -6.63 8.76 -10.37
CA ILE A 276 -6.83 8.91 -8.94
C ILE A 276 -5.65 9.65 -8.30
N PHE A 277 -4.40 9.32 -8.65
CA PHE A 277 -3.20 9.94 -8.09
C PHE A 277 -3.05 11.41 -8.45
N ILE A 278 -3.53 11.83 -9.62
CA ILE A 278 -3.65 13.25 -9.97
C ILE A 278 -4.65 13.93 -9.04
N LYS A 279 -5.83 13.33 -8.85
CA LYS A 279 -6.89 13.88 -7.98
C LYS A 279 -6.46 13.96 -6.52
N THR A 280 -5.73 12.97 -6.03
CA THR A 280 -5.12 12.97 -4.70
C THR A 280 -3.91 13.89 -4.58
N LYS A 281 -3.40 14.42 -5.70
CA LYS A 281 -2.13 15.16 -5.80
C LYS A 281 -0.93 14.36 -5.25
N SER A 282 -1.02 13.03 -5.23
CA SER A 282 0.00 12.15 -4.67
C SER A 282 1.10 11.81 -5.69
N ARG A 283 2.01 12.76 -5.90
CA ARG A 283 3.09 12.64 -6.90
C ARG A 283 4.11 11.58 -6.54
N ALA A 284 4.36 11.38 -5.26
CA ALA A 284 5.24 10.32 -4.78
C ALA A 284 4.70 8.93 -5.17
N SER A 285 3.38 8.69 -5.11
CA SER A 285 2.75 7.43 -5.55
C SER A 285 2.80 7.25 -7.07
N LEU A 286 2.72 8.33 -7.85
CA LEU A 286 2.98 8.28 -9.30
C LEU A 286 4.42 7.80 -9.58
N LEU A 287 5.41 8.35 -8.89
CA LEU A 287 6.80 7.92 -9.03
C LEU A 287 6.98 6.45 -8.63
N ALA A 288 6.35 6.01 -7.52
CA ALA A 288 6.37 4.62 -7.09
C ALA A 288 5.84 3.67 -8.18
N MET A 289 4.74 4.04 -8.84
CA MET A 289 4.17 3.29 -9.95
C MET A 289 5.14 3.17 -11.13
N ILE A 290 5.86 4.24 -11.49
CA ILE A 290 6.89 4.19 -12.55
C ILE A 290 8.02 3.25 -12.15
N ILE A 291 8.58 3.42 -10.94
CA ILE A 291 9.67 2.59 -10.43
C ILE A 291 9.27 1.13 -10.46
N TYR A 292 8.04 0.81 -10.05
CA TYR A 292 7.50 -0.55 -10.11
C TYR A 292 7.48 -1.12 -11.53
N TRP A 293 7.01 -0.36 -12.52
CA TRP A 293 7.05 -0.80 -13.92
C TRP A 293 8.48 -0.98 -14.45
N VAL A 294 9.41 -0.09 -14.08
CA VAL A 294 10.83 -0.23 -14.42
C VAL A 294 11.42 -1.49 -13.78
N CYS A 295 11.12 -1.78 -12.52
CA CYS A 295 11.56 -2.99 -11.84
C CYS A 295 11.00 -4.26 -12.51
N ILE A 296 9.70 -4.28 -12.86
CA ILE A 296 9.11 -5.40 -13.61
C ILE A 296 9.84 -5.59 -14.94
N LEU A 297 10.11 -4.50 -15.67
CA LEU A 297 10.81 -4.53 -16.94
C LEU A 297 12.22 -5.12 -16.80
N LEU A 298 13.01 -4.62 -15.83
CA LEU A 298 14.37 -5.09 -15.57
C LEU A 298 14.39 -6.56 -15.13
N ILE A 299 13.47 -6.97 -14.26
CA ILE A 299 13.40 -8.35 -13.77
C ILE A 299 12.95 -9.30 -14.88
N SER A 300 11.96 -8.89 -15.68
CA SER A 300 11.52 -9.63 -16.86
C SER A 300 12.65 -9.76 -17.88
N PHE A 301 13.43 -8.70 -18.07
CA PHE A 301 14.63 -8.69 -18.90
C PHE A 301 15.66 -9.72 -18.38
N ILE A 302 16.04 -9.66 -17.10
CA ILE A 302 17.00 -10.59 -16.48
C ILE A 302 16.53 -12.05 -16.57
N PHE A 303 15.24 -12.34 -16.38
CA PHE A 303 14.71 -13.70 -16.52
C PHE A 303 14.66 -14.20 -17.97
N ILE A 304 14.54 -13.30 -18.95
CA ILE A 304 14.59 -13.61 -20.39
C ILE A 304 16.05 -13.76 -20.87
N VAL A 305 17.01 -13.07 -20.23
CA VAL A 305 18.45 -13.01 -20.58
C VAL A 305 19.15 -14.38 -20.61
N ARG A 306 18.65 -15.42 -19.95
CA ARG A 306 19.25 -16.76 -20.04
C ARG A 306 19.27 -17.33 -21.48
N ASN A 307 18.50 -16.77 -22.42
CA ASN A 307 18.60 -16.98 -23.87
C ASN A 307 18.37 -15.65 -24.65
N PHE A 308 19.15 -14.62 -24.29
CA PHE A 308 18.98 -13.21 -24.68
C PHE A 308 18.78 -12.96 -26.18
N TYR A 309 19.69 -13.44 -27.02
CA TYR A 309 19.73 -13.05 -28.43
C TYR A 309 18.63 -13.71 -29.28
N ILE A 310 18.32 -14.98 -29.00
CA ILE A 310 17.40 -15.80 -29.80
C ILE A 310 15.94 -15.39 -29.56
N LYS A 311 15.57 -15.01 -28.32
CA LYS A 311 14.19 -14.64 -27.97
C LYS A 311 13.84 -13.18 -28.30
N ILE A 312 14.80 -12.25 -28.23
CA ILE A 312 14.58 -10.85 -28.60
C ILE A 312 14.35 -10.72 -30.12
N LYS A 313 15.16 -11.40 -30.95
CA LYS A 313 14.98 -11.39 -32.41
C LYS A 313 13.58 -11.88 -32.83
N LYS A 314 12.97 -12.77 -32.03
CA LYS A 314 11.62 -13.33 -32.26
C LYS A 314 10.47 -12.51 -31.65
N ASN A 315 10.75 -11.59 -30.71
CA ASN A 315 9.74 -10.82 -29.98
C ASN A 315 10.08 -9.32 -29.88
N TYR A 316 10.88 -8.78 -30.80
CA TYR A 316 11.40 -7.41 -30.76
C TYR A 316 10.29 -6.34 -30.70
N ALA A 317 9.24 -6.50 -31.52
CA ALA A 317 8.08 -5.59 -31.51
C ALA A 317 7.38 -5.53 -30.14
N LYS A 318 7.39 -6.64 -29.40
CA LYS A 318 6.76 -6.74 -28.09
C LYS A 318 7.56 -6.02 -27.01
N PHE A 319 8.90 -6.04 -27.12
CA PHE A 319 9.78 -5.29 -26.24
C PHE A 319 9.65 -3.78 -26.50
N LEU A 320 9.66 -3.38 -27.77
CA LEU A 320 9.43 -1.99 -28.18
C LEU A 320 8.08 -1.46 -27.70
N PHE A 321 7.02 -2.26 -27.72
CA PHE A 321 5.69 -1.84 -27.26
C PHE A 321 5.65 -1.53 -25.76
N ILE A 322 6.26 -2.39 -24.92
CA ILE A 322 6.29 -2.13 -23.47
C ILE A 322 7.19 -0.92 -23.17
N LEU A 323 8.32 -0.80 -23.86
CA LEU A 323 9.20 0.34 -23.74
C LEU A 323 8.48 1.64 -24.16
N LEU A 324 7.75 1.62 -25.27
CA LEU A 324 6.93 2.73 -25.76
C LEU A 324 5.87 3.14 -24.73
N ILE A 325 5.12 2.19 -24.16
CA ILE A 325 4.11 2.48 -23.13
C ILE A 325 4.76 3.08 -21.88
N SER A 326 5.88 2.52 -21.44
CA SER A 326 6.61 3.05 -20.28
C SER A 326 7.13 4.47 -20.55
N LEU A 327 7.62 4.73 -21.77
CA LEU A 327 8.07 6.05 -22.20
C LEU A 327 6.91 7.04 -22.29
N LEU A 328 5.75 6.63 -22.82
CA LEU A 328 4.52 7.41 -22.89
C LEU A 328 4.01 7.80 -21.49
N LEU A 329 4.04 6.86 -20.54
CA LEU A 329 3.67 7.12 -19.14
C LEU A 329 4.66 8.12 -18.50
N ILE A 330 5.96 7.95 -18.73
CA ILE A 330 6.99 8.89 -18.26
C ILE A 330 6.79 10.28 -18.88
N ILE A 331 6.50 10.36 -20.18
CA ILE A 331 6.25 11.63 -20.88
C ILE A 331 4.98 12.30 -20.34
N CYS A 332 3.88 11.57 -20.16
CA CYS A 332 2.65 12.11 -19.57
C CYS A 332 2.91 12.69 -18.17
N ILE A 333 3.79 12.04 -17.39
CA ILE A 333 4.19 12.51 -16.06
C ILE A 333 5.09 13.73 -16.13
N LEU A 334 6.07 13.76 -17.03
CA LEU A 334 6.93 14.94 -17.21
C LEU A 334 6.12 16.15 -17.68
N VAL A 335 5.16 15.96 -18.58
CA VAL A 335 4.26 17.00 -19.07
C VAL A 335 3.36 17.51 -17.95
N THR A 336 2.71 16.61 -17.20
CA THR A 336 1.86 17.02 -16.05
C THR A 336 2.66 17.62 -14.90
N TYR A 337 3.87 17.13 -14.64
CA TYR A 337 4.80 17.67 -13.65
C TYR A 337 5.23 19.08 -14.02
N ASN A 338 5.73 19.30 -15.24
CA ASN A 338 6.15 20.62 -15.71
C ASN A 338 4.99 21.61 -15.74
N PHE A 339 3.82 21.20 -16.23
CA PHE A 339 2.63 22.05 -16.22
C PHE A 339 2.22 22.45 -14.79
N SER A 340 2.23 21.50 -13.85
CA SER A 340 1.93 21.79 -12.45
C SER A 340 3.01 22.62 -11.75
N LYS A 341 4.29 22.44 -12.09
CA LYS A 341 5.44 23.17 -11.55
C LYS A 341 5.45 24.61 -12.06
N ASP A 342 5.13 24.83 -13.32
CA ASP A 342 5.08 26.17 -13.90
C ASP A 342 3.84 26.92 -13.41
N TYR A 343 2.68 26.27 -13.35
CA TYR A 343 1.46 26.88 -12.84
C TYR A 343 1.57 27.15 -11.33
N MET A 344 1.95 26.15 -10.52
CA MET A 344 2.13 26.35 -9.07
C MET A 344 3.33 27.23 -8.76
N GLY A 345 4.43 27.15 -9.50
CA GLY A 345 5.60 28.01 -9.33
C GLY A 345 5.25 29.47 -9.54
N LYS A 346 4.59 29.81 -10.65
CA LYS A 346 4.07 31.16 -10.91
C LYS A 346 3.06 31.59 -9.85
N THR A 347 2.16 30.71 -9.43
CA THR A 347 1.18 31.00 -8.38
C THR A 347 1.88 31.26 -7.04
N ILE A 348 2.85 30.45 -6.65
CA ILE A 348 3.61 30.58 -5.40
C ILE A 348 4.48 31.83 -5.40
N ASP A 349 5.13 32.13 -6.52
CA ASP A 349 5.96 33.33 -6.64
C ASP A 349 5.08 34.59 -6.65
N SER A 350 3.88 34.54 -7.26
CA SER A 350 2.88 35.61 -7.16
C SER A 350 2.33 35.78 -5.73
N PHE A 351 2.07 34.68 -5.01
CA PHE A 351 1.64 34.69 -3.62
C PHE A 351 2.75 35.22 -2.71
N LYS A 352 4.02 34.84 -2.92
CA LYS A 352 5.16 35.39 -2.18
C LYS A 352 5.26 36.89 -2.37
N LYS A 353 5.12 37.38 -3.61
CA LYS A 353 5.13 38.81 -3.92
C LYS A 353 3.99 39.56 -3.22
N ASN A 354 2.79 38.98 -3.21
CA ASN A 354 1.63 39.54 -2.50
C ASN A 354 1.80 39.49 -0.96
N LEU A 355 2.42 38.44 -0.42
CA LEU A 355 2.70 38.29 1.01
C LEU A 355 3.81 39.23 1.51
N GLU A 356 4.79 39.56 0.66
CA GLU A 356 5.80 40.58 0.96
C GLU A 356 5.19 41.99 1.02
N ILE A 357 4.20 42.26 0.19
CA ILE A 357 3.42 43.51 0.21
C ILE A 357 2.55 43.57 1.48
N SER A 358 1.91 42.46 1.89
CA SER A 358 1.05 42.43 3.08
C SER A 358 1.82 42.47 4.40
N LYS A 359 3.07 42.00 4.44
CA LYS A 359 3.95 42.05 5.63
C LYS A 359 4.25 43.49 6.08
N LYS A 360 4.20 44.48 5.17
CA LYS A 360 4.34 45.90 5.50
C LYS A 360 3.12 46.48 6.23
N LYS A 361 1.99 45.76 6.29
CA LYS A 361 0.71 46.22 6.86
C LYS A 361 0.13 45.32 7.96
N ALA A 362 0.75 44.19 8.27
CA ALA A 362 0.16 43.16 9.15
C ALA A 362 0.57 43.30 10.63
N ILE A 363 -0.40 43.13 11.53
CA ILE A 363 -0.23 43.07 12.99
C ILE A 363 0.07 41.61 13.41
N SER A 364 0.73 41.41 14.57
CA SER A 364 1.40 40.19 15.03
C SER A 364 0.78 38.82 14.69
N SER A 365 -0.53 38.62 14.79
CA SER A 365 -1.19 37.33 14.48
C SER A 365 -1.20 36.99 12.99
N ASP A 366 -1.46 37.99 12.14
CA ASP A 366 -1.44 37.81 10.69
C ASP A 366 -0.02 37.58 10.18
N GLN A 367 0.98 38.17 10.83
CA GLN A 367 2.40 37.90 10.58
C GLN A 367 2.75 36.41 10.76
N VAL A 368 2.21 35.76 11.80
CA VAL A 368 2.42 34.34 12.08
C VAL A 368 1.77 33.48 11.00
N ARG A 369 0.53 33.77 10.60
CA ARG A 369 -0.17 33.04 9.52
C ARG A 369 0.52 33.22 8.16
N ILE A 370 0.96 34.44 7.84
CA ILE A 370 1.74 34.74 6.64
C ILE A 370 3.06 33.96 6.63
N ASN A 371 3.76 33.89 7.77
CA ASN A 371 4.99 33.11 7.89
C ASN A 371 4.74 31.60 7.76
N LEU A 372 3.65 31.07 8.33
CA LEU A 372 3.27 29.66 8.16
C LEU A 372 2.95 29.32 6.69
N ILE A 373 2.20 30.18 5.99
CA ILE A 373 1.92 30.01 4.56
C ILE A 373 3.22 30.07 3.75
N ARG A 374 4.08 31.07 3.99
CA ARG A 374 5.38 31.19 3.31
C ARG A 374 6.26 29.97 3.54
N ASN A 375 6.38 29.52 4.78
CA ASN A 375 7.19 28.36 5.13
C ASN A 375 6.63 27.09 4.50
N GLY A 376 5.30 26.90 4.48
CA GLY A 376 4.65 25.80 3.77
C GLY A 376 4.93 25.81 2.25
N LEU A 377 4.93 26.99 1.62
CA LEU A 377 5.23 27.13 0.19
C LEU A 377 6.72 26.92 -0.14
N ILE A 378 7.63 27.40 0.72
CA ILE A 378 9.06 27.10 0.61
C ILE A 378 9.30 25.60 0.79
N MET A 379 8.61 24.98 1.74
CA MET A 379 8.69 23.55 1.99
C MET A 379 8.21 22.73 0.77
N LEU A 380 7.10 23.14 0.14
CA LEU A 380 6.63 22.53 -1.11
C LEU A 380 7.64 22.71 -2.25
N LYS A 381 8.22 23.90 -2.43
CA LYS A 381 9.24 24.15 -3.46
C LYS A 381 10.49 23.30 -3.24
N ASN A 382 10.98 23.23 -2.00
CA ASN A 382 12.19 22.51 -1.62
C ASN A 382 12.01 20.98 -1.71
N SER A 383 10.78 20.48 -1.55
CA SER A 383 10.45 19.06 -1.78
C SER A 383 10.12 18.74 -3.24
N HIS A 384 10.54 19.59 -4.20
CA HIS A 384 10.22 19.46 -5.63
C HIS A 384 8.72 19.33 -5.91
N PHE A 385 7.88 19.90 -5.05
CA PHE A 385 6.43 19.79 -5.09
C PHE A 385 5.90 18.34 -5.02
N LEU A 386 6.74 17.36 -4.65
CA LEU A 386 6.39 15.94 -4.71
C LEU A 386 5.38 15.52 -3.64
N GLY A 387 5.01 16.43 -2.74
CA GLY A 387 4.30 16.10 -1.52
C GLY A 387 5.21 15.22 -0.66
N VAL A 388 4.97 15.25 0.64
CA VAL A 388 5.72 14.38 1.54
C VAL A 388 5.43 12.92 1.15
N GLY A 389 6.46 12.21 0.69
CA GLY A 389 6.41 10.79 0.32
C GLY A 389 6.11 9.89 1.53
N ALA A 390 6.31 8.57 1.39
CA ALA A 390 5.88 7.51 2.34
C ALA A 390 6.30 7.63 3.82
N GLY A 391 6.93 8.72 4.25
CA GLY A 391 7.00 9.13 5.64
C GLY A 391 6.11 10.34 5.89
N ASN A 392 4.87 10.12 6.32
CA ASN A 392 3.92 11.14 6.79
C ASN A 392 4.59 12.22 7.68
N PHE A 393 4.98 13.35 7.10
CA PHE A 393 5.29 14.54 7.89
C PHE A 393 3.98 15.27 8.14
N ILE A 394 3.23 14.76 9.13
CA ILE A 394 2.31 15.60 9.89
C ILE A 394 3.20 16.63 10.58
N ILE A 395 3.20 17.84 10.05
CA ILE A 395 3.76 19.00 10.73
C ILE A 395 2.79 19.29 11.85
N TYR A 396 3.07 18.76 13.04
CA TYR A 396 2.58 19.39 14.24
C TYR A 396 3.25 20.77 14.31
N ALA A 397 2.40 21.79 14.34
CA ALA A 397 2.77 23.17 14.59
C ALA A 397 3.45 23.31 15.96
#